data_AF-A0A8J5G923-F1
#
_entry.id   AF-A0A8J5G923-F1
#
_cell.length_a   1.000
_cell.length_b   1.000
_cell.length_c   1.000
_cell.angle_alpha   90.00
_cell.angle_beta   90.00
_cell.angle_gamma   90.00
#
_symmetry.space_group_name_H-M   'P 1'
#
loop_
_entity.id
_entity.type
_entity.pdbx_description
1 polymer ?
#
loop_
_entity_poly.entity_id
_entity_poly.type
_entity_poly.pdbx_seq_one_letter_code
_entity_poly.pdbx_strand_id
1 'polypeptide(L)'
;MLLSLAMVLAIKRRSARLRRSISYAYHALSRYNIRSININEMAFHSDRQCVDNCRMDRRSLSKLCYLLTTRGKLKGNRNISINELVIYFLHIIAHNVKNRVLKRQTARSGETISRHFHLVLNSILRLHNILLKKPEPIPENYTDDRWKWFKVQGCLGALDGTYINVNVPANDKPRYRTRKGEIATNVLGVCTPNMQFTYVLPGWEGSAADGRVLRNAISRRNDLKIPQGN
;
A
#
# COMPACT_ATOMS: atom_id res chain seq x y z
N MET A 1 19.20 -37.16 -50.93
CA MET A 1 20.05 -36.71 -49.80
C MET A 1 19.59 -35.40 -49.15
N LEU A 2 19.14 -34.38 -49.89
CA LEU A 2 18.72 -33.10 -49.28
C LEU A 2 17.41 -33.18 -48.45
N LEU A 3 16.42 -33.97 -48.90
CA LEU A 3 15.16 -34.15 -48.19
C LEU A 3 15.32 -34.87 -46.83
N SER A 4 16.22 -35.87 -46.74
CA SER A 4 16.49 -36.58 -45.49
C SER A 4 17.21 -35.69 -44.48
N LEU A 5 18.16 -34.85 -44.92
CA LEU A 5 18.83 -33.88 -44.07
C LEU A 5 17.85 -32.82 -43.53
N ALA A 6 16.95 -32.32 -44.37
CA ALA A 6 15.91 -31.37 -43.97
C ALA A 6 14.94 -31.97 -42.92
N MET A 7 14.56 -33.24 -43.09
CA MET A 7 13.71 -33.97 -42.14
C MET A 7 14.40 -34.16 -40.78
N VAL A 8 15.69 -34.54 -40.77
CA VAL A 8 16.49 -34.67 -39.54
C VAL A 8 16.62 -33.33 -38.81
N LEU A 9 16.86 -32.23 -39.54
CA LEU A 9 16.90 -30.88 -38.96
C LEU A 9 15.55 -30.44 -38.38
N ALA A 10 14.45 -30.76 -39.04
CA ALA A 10 13.10 -30.49 -38.54
C ALA A 10 12.80 -31.26 -37.24
N ILE A 11 13.20 -32.54 -37.16
CA ILE A 11 13.06 -33.36 -35.95
C ILE A 11 13.93 -32.81 -34.81
N LYS A 12 15.20 -32.47 -35.07
CA LYS A 12 16.09 -31.85 -34.06
C LYS A 12 15.53 -30.51 -33.56
N ARG A 13 15.00 -29.67 -34.45
CA ARG A 13 14.33 -28.40 -34.09
C ARG A 13 13.07 -28.63 -33.26
N ARG A 14 12.22 -29.62 -33.62
CA ARG A 14 11.02 -29.99 -32.85
C ARG A 14 11.40 -30.51 -31.46
N SER A 15 12.39 -31.39 -31.36
CA SER A 15 12.94 -31.89 -30.09
C SER A 15 13.53 -30.78 -29.21
N ALA A 16 14.26 -29.82 -29.80
CA ALA A 16 14.80 -28.68 -29.08
C ALA A 16 13.69 -27.74 -28.56
N ARG A 17 12.64 -27.48 -29.38
CA ARG A 17 11.45 -26.73 -28.95
C ARG A 17 10.71 -27.41 -27.82
N LEU A 18 10.51 -28.74 -27.90
CA LEU A 18 9.85 -29.51 -26.84
C LEU A 18 10.65 -29.46 -25.53
N ARG A 19 11.98 -29.68 -25.58
CA ARG A 19 12.86 -29.57 -24.40
C ARG A 19 12.82 -28.18 -23.77
N ARG A 20 12.85 -27.11 -24.58
CA ARG A 20 12.67 -25.74 -24.09
C ARG A 20 11.31 -25.55 -23.43
N SER A 21 10.23 -26.03 -24.05
CA SER A 21 8.88 -25.94 -23.50
C SER A 21 8.74 -26.64 -22.15
N ILE A 22 9.32 -27.85 -22.00
CA ILE A 22 9.33 -28.61 -20.75
C ILE A 22 10.13 -27.85 -19.68
N SER A 23 11.32 -27.33 -20.03
CA SER A 23 12.13 -26.51 -19.12
C SER A 23 11.38 -25.25 -18.67
N TYR A 24 10.73 -24.53 -19.60
CA TYR A 24 9.91 -23.37 -19.25
C TYR A 24 8.74 -23.73 -18.32
N ALA A 25 8.06 -24.85 -18.56
CA ALA A 25 6.98 -25.33 -17.70
C ALA A 25 7.50 -25.68 -16.29
N TYR A 26 8.64 -26.36 -16.19
CA TYR A 26 9.28 -26.67 -14.91
C TYR A 26 9.66 -25.40 -14.13
N HIS A 27 10.30 -24.42 -14.80
CA HIS A 27 10.61 -23.13 -14.18
C HIS A 27 9.36 -22.32 -13.80
N ALA A 28 8.27 -22.43 -14.56
CA ALA A 28 7.00 -21.78 -14.21
C ALA A 28 6.38 -22.40 -12.96
N LEU A 29 6.38 -23.74 -12.86
CA LEU A 29 5.87 -24.47 -11.70
C LEU A 29 6.71 -24.19 -10.44
N SER A 30 8.04 -24.22 -10.56
CA SER A 30 8.95 -23.87 -9.46
C SER A 30 8.67 -22.44 -8.95
N ARG A 31 8.54 -21.46 -9.85
CA ARG A 31 8.18 -20.08 -9.47
C ARG A 31 6.78 -19.97 -8.85
N TYR A 32 5.84 -20.82 -9.25
CA TYR A 32 4.53 -20.87 -8.60
C TYR A 32 4.64 -21.39 -7.16
N ASN A 33 5.36 -22.50 -6.96
CA ASN A 33 5.54 -23.12 -5.65
C ASN A 33 6.24 -22.17 -4.67
N ILE A 34 7.33 -21.52 -5.09
CA ILE A 34 8.06 -20.53 -4.26
C ILE A 34 7.10 -19.43 -3.78
N ARG A 35 6.26 -18.90 -4.67
CA ARG A 35 5.31 -17.83 -4.32
C ARG A 35 4.24 -18.33 -3.37
N SER A 36 3.70 -19.54 -3.61
CA SER A 36 2.67 -20.12 -2.76
C SER A 36 3.19 -20.35 -1.33
N ILE A 37 4.41 -20.85 -1.19
CA ILE A 37 5.06 -21.05 0.12
C ILE A 37 5.27 -19.70 0.80
N ASN A 38 5.86 -18.74 0.11
CA ASN A 38 6.15 -17.42 0.70
C ASN A 38 4.89 -16.69 1.16
N ILE A 39 3.81 -16.71 0.36
CA ILE A 39 2.53 -16.11 0.77
C ILE A 39 1.98 -16.77 2.03
N ASN A 40 2.09 -18.09 2.13
CA ASN A 40 1.64 -18.82 3.30
C ASN A 40 2.44 -18.43 4.55
N GLU A 41 3.76 -18.45 4.45
CA GLU A 41 4.68 -18.06 5.54
C GLU A 41 4.51 -16.60 5.96
N MET A 42 4.27 -15.70 5.00
CA MET A 42 4.12 -14.27 5.29
C MET A 42 2.80 -13.94 5.98
N ALA A 43 1.68 -14.58 5.60
CA ALA A 43 0.36 -14.09 6.00
C ALA A 43 -0.63 -15.16 6.46
N PHE A 44 -0.52 -16.43 6.04
CA PHE A 44 -1.60 -17.41 6.29
C PHE A 44 -1.28 -18.44 7.37
N HIS A 45 -0.01 -18.64 7.70
CA HIS A 45 0.39 -19.61 8.72
C HIS A 45 -0.09 -19.23 10.14
N SER A 46 -0.10 -17.94 10.50
CA SER A 46 -0.69 -17.47 11.77
C SER A 46 -1.11 -15.99 11.72
N ASP A 47 -1.99 -15.56 12.63
CA ASP A 47 -2.34 -14.13 12.76
C ASP A 47 -1.14 -13.29 13.20
N ARG A 48 -0.27 -13.85 14.06
CA ARG A 48 0.96 -13.17 14.49
C ARG A 48 1.86 -12.84 13.29
N GLN A 49 2.14 -13.82 12.42
CA GLN A 49 2.95 -13.57 11.23
C GLN A 49 2.29 -12.59 10.26
N CYS A 50 0.96 -12.65 10.11
CA CYS A 50 0.24 -11.68 9.28
C CYS A 50 0.40 -10.26 9.83
N VAL A 51 0.30 -10.08 11.15
CA VAL A 51 0.54 -8.78 11.80
C VAL A 51 1.99 -8.35 11.64
N ASP A 52 2.95 -9.26 11.85
CA ASP A 52 4.37 -8.94 11.74
C ASP A 52 4.74 -8.52 10.31
N ASN A 53 4.20 -9.18 9.29
CA ASN A 53 4.55 -8.92 7.88
C ASN A 53 3.68 -7.87 7.20
N CYS A 54 2.40 -7.78 7.56
CA CYS A 54 1.39 -6.96 6.86
C CYS A 54 0.74 -5.89 7.76
N ARG A 55 1.09 -5.83 9.05
CA ARG A 55 0.53 -4.89 10.06
C ARG A 55 -0.97 -5.06 10.32
N MET A 56 -1.53 -6.22 9.96
CA MET A 56 -2.93 -6.56 10.23
C MET A 56 -3.11 -8.08 10.36
N ASP A 57 -4.12 -8.52 11.09
CA ASP A 57 -4.51 -9.92 11.21
C ASP A 57 -5.14 -10.48 9.91
N ARG A 58 -5.33 -11.81 9.83
CA ARG A 58 -5.84 -12.46 8.61
C ARG A 58 -7.28 -12.07 8.28
N ARG A 59 -8.11 -11.80 9.29
CA ARG A 59 -9.51 -11.38 9.09
C ARG A 59 -9.56 -9.98 8.49
N SER A 60 -8.75 -9.06 9.02
CA SER A 60 -8.59 -7.70 8.50
C SER A 60 -8.02 -7.70 7.08
N LEU A 61 -7.02 -8.54 6.81
CA LEU A 61 -6.48 -8.75 5.46
C LEU A 61 -7.55 -9.24 4.48
N SER A 62 -8.33 -10.26 4.87
CA SER A 62 -9.41 -10.80 4.05
C SER A 62 -10.47 -9.73 3.73
N LYS A 63 -10.86 -8.93 4.73
CA LYS A 63 -11.77 -7.78 4.54
C LYS A 63 -11.19 -6.75 3.58
N LEU A 64 -9.90 -6.43 3.70
CA LEU A 64 -9.24 -5.49 2.79
C LEU A 64 -9.22 -6.03 1.35
N CYS A 65 -8.85 -7.30 1.14
CA CYS A 65 -8.90 -7.96 -0.17
C CYS A 65 -10.32 -7.91 -0.78
N TYR A 66 -11.35 -8.17 0.03
CA TYR A 66 -12.75 -8.08 -0.41
C TYR A 66 -13.11 -6.65 -0.85
N LEU A 67 -12.77 -5.63 -0.06
CA LEU A 67 -13.03 -4.22 -0.39
C LEU A 67 -12.27 -3.79 -1.66
N LEU A 68 -11.00 -4.18 -1.80
CA LEU A 68 -10.19 -3.86 -2.97
C LEU A 68 -10.76 -4.49 -4.25
N THR A 69 -11.32 -5.69 -4.14
CA THR A 69 -11.93 -6.39 -5.28
C THR A 69 -13.26 -5.74 -5.67
N THR A 70 -14.15 -5.55 -4.70
CA THR A 70 -15.54 -5.11 -4.93
C THR A 70 -15.65 -3.61 -5.21
N ARG A 71 -14.90 -2.79 -4.49
CA ARG A 71 -14.98 -1.32 -4.55
C ARG A 71 -13.72 -0.70 -5.18
N GLY A 72 -12.54 -1.28 -4.92
CA GLY A 72 -11.25 -0.81 -5.43
C GLY A 72 -10.96 -1.20 -6.88
N LYS A 73 -11.80 -2.06 -7.48
CA LYS A 73 -11.66 -2.62 -8.84
C LYS A 73 -10.33 -3.35 -9.06
N LEU A 74 -9.72 -3.88 -7.99
CA LEU A 74 -8.52 -4.69 -8.09
C LEU A 74 -8.88 -6.05 -8.70
N LYS A 75 -8.15 -6.47 -9.74
CA LYS A 75 -8.36 -7.75 -10.41
C LYS A 75 -7.09 -8.56 -10.39
N GLY A 76 -7.20 -9.81 -9.95
CA GLY A 76 -6.17 -10.82 -10.19
C GLY A 76 -6.11 -11.20 -11.67
N ASN A 77 -5.12 -12.01 -12.03
CA ASN A 77 -5.05 -12.66 -13.32
C ASN A 77 -4.65 -14.14 -13.13
N ARG A 78 -4.58 -14.91 -14.22
CA ARG A 78 -4.24 -16.35 -14.17
C ARG A 78 -2.92 -16.64 -13.45
N ASN A 79 -2.02 -15.67 -13.40
CA ASN A 79 -0.68 -15.83 -12.83
C ASN A 79 -0.54 -15.23 -11.42
N ILE A 80 -1.49 -14.42 -10.95
CA ILE A 80 -1.41 -13.75 -9.64
C ILE A 80 -2.78 -13.58 -8.99
N SER A 81 -2.87 -13.98 -7.72
CA SER A 81 -4.08 -13.81 -6.91
C SER A 81 -4.16 -12.40 -6.30
N ILE A 82 -5.36 -11.99 -5.88
CA ILE A 82 -5.55 -10.72 -5.16
C ILE A 82 -4.78 -10.73 -3.84
N ASN A 83 -4.82 -11.85 -3.10
CA ASN A 83 -4.07 -11.98 -1.85
C ASN A 83 -2.57 -11.77 -2.08
N GLU A 84 -2.00 -12.37 -3.13
CA GLU A 84 -0.59 -12.18 -3.48
C GLU A 84 -0.24 -10.72 -3.75
N LEU A 85 -1.08 -10.01 -4.52
CA LEU A 85 -0.91 -8.57 -4.78
C LEU A 85 -0.91 -7.75 -3.50
N VAL A 86 -1.91 -7.97 -2.64
CA VAL A 86 -2.13 -7.18 -1.43
C VAL A 86 -1.06 -7.47 -0.39
N ILE A 87 -0.69 -8.73 -0.17
CA ILE A 87 0.33 -9.12 0.81
C ILE A 87 1.69 -8.52 0.46
N TYR A 88 2.12 -8.60 -0.80
CA TYR A 88 3.39 -7.98 -1.20
C TYR A 88 3.36 -6.46 -1.10
N PHE A 89 2.25 -5.83 -1.44
CA PHE A 89 2.08 -4.39 -1.24
C PHE A 89 2.21 -4.00 0.24
N LEU A 90 1.48 -4.70 1.13
CA LEU A 90 1.51 -4.46 2.57
C LEU A 90 2.89 -4.72 3.16
N HIS A 91 3.57 -5.78 2.75
CA HIS A 91 4.91 -6.10 3.21
C HIS A 91 5.93 -5.01 2.82
N ILE A 92 5.83 -4.45 1.61
CA ILE A 92 6.68 -3.33 1.17
C ILE A 92 6.50 -2.13 2.10
N ILE A 93 5.26 -1.71 2.37
CA ILE A 93 5.00 -0.51 3.20
C ILE A 93 5.26 -0.76 4.69
N ALA A 94 5.05 -1.98 5.18
CA ALA A 94 5.23 -2.36 6.58
C ALA A 94 6.69 -2.32 7.04
N HIS A 95 7.62 -2.59 6.11
CA HIS A 95 9.04 -2.79 6.41
C HIS A 95 9.98 -1.99 5.50
N ASN A 96 9.45 -1.13 4.63
CA ASN A 96 10.22 -0.37 3.63
C ASN A 96 11.08 -1.29 2.73
N VAL A 97 10.53 -2.46 2.36
CA VAL A 97 11.25 -3.49 1.59
C VAL A 97 11.60 -2.97 0.20
N LYS A 98 12.87 -3.07 -0.17
CA LYS A 98 13.34 -2.61 -1.49
C LYS A 98 12.92 -3.60 -2.57
N ASN A 99 12.52 -3.09 -3.73
CA ASN A 99 12.10 -3.89 -4.88
C ASN A 99 13.11 -5.01 -5.23
N ARG A 100 14.42 -4.73 -5.16
CA ARG A 100 15.49 -5.71 -5.39
C ARG A 100 15.46 -6.92 -4.45
N VAL A 101 15.03 -6.73 -3.20
CA VAL A 101 14.91 -7.78 -2.19
C VAL A 101 13.69 -8.63 -2.49
N LEU A 102 12.55 -7.98 -2.70
CA LEU A 102 11.28 -8.63 -2.99
C LEU A 102 11.31 -9.42 -4.31
N LYS A 103 12.16 -9.02 -5.27
CA LYS A 103 12.44 -9.77 -6.51
C LYS A 103 12.76 -11.25 -6.25
N ARG A 104 13.57 -11.52 -5.21
CA ARG A 104 14.01 -12.88 -4.86
C ARG A 104 12.87 -13.66 -4.22
N GLN A 105 12.14 -13.06 -3.28
CA GLN A 105 11.02 -13.69 -2.59
C GLN A 105 9.84 -13.97 -3.53
N THR A 106 9.57 -13.09 -4.48
CA THR A 106 8.40 -13.25 -5.36
C THR A 106 8.71 -14.02 -6.65
N ALA A 107 10.00 -14.28 -6.93
CA ALA A 107 10.47 -14.79 -8.22
C ALA A 107 9.89 -14.02 -9.43
N ARG A 108 9.63 -12.71 -9.28
CA ARG A 108 9.13 -11.80 -10.31
C ARG A 108 10.20 -10.81 -10.75
N SER A 109 10.03 -10.20 -11.92
CA SER A 109 10.86 -9.05 -12.32
C SER A 109 10.55 -7.85 -11.41
N GLY A 110 11.52 -6.96 -11.24
CA GLY A 110 11.29 -5.73 -10.46
C GLY A 110 10.27 -4.80 -11.11
N GLU A 111 10.19 -4.82 -12.43
CA GLU A 111 9.16 -4.13 -13.22
C GLU A 111 7.76 -4.66 -12.88
N THR A 112 7.60 -5.98 -12.75
CA THR A 112 6.33 -6.58 -12.34
C THR A 112 5.95 -6.24 -10.91
N ILE A 113 6.91 -6.26 -9.98
CA ILE A 113 6.68 -5.81 -8.60
C ILE A 113 6.20 -4.36 -8.57
N SER A 114 6.87 -3.47 -9.31
CA SER A 114 6.51 -2.05 -9.37
C SER A 114 5.09 -1.86 -9.92
N ARG A 115 4.72 -2.59 -10.98
CA ARG A 115 3.36 -2.55 -11.53
C ARG A 115 2.33 -3.02 -10.52
N HIS A 116 2.58 -4.14 -9.84
CA HIS A 116 1.70 -4.69 -8.82
C HIS A 116 1.50 -3.72 -7.65
N PHE A 117 2.59 -3.11 -7.18
CA PHE A 117 2.54 -2.10 -6.13
C PHE A 117 1.59 -0.95 -6.51
N HIS A 118 1.75 -0.37 -7.70
CA HIS A 118 0.90 0.72 -8.16
C HIS A 118 -0.54 0.30 -8.43
N LEU A 119 -0.79 -0.94 -8.87
CA LEU A 119 -2.16 -1.45 -9.03
C LEU A 119 -2.90 -1.48 -7.69
N VAL A 120 -2.27 -1.99 -6.63
CA VAL A 120 -2.86 -2.03 -5.29
C VAL A 120 -3.00 -0.61 -4.72
N LEU A 121 -1.98 0.24 -4.87
CA LEU A 121 -2.03 1.65 -4.44
C LEU A 121 -3.21 2.39 -5.06
N ASN A 122 -3.38 2.31 -6.38
CA ASN A 122 -4.48 2.96 -7.08
C ASN A 122 -5.84 2.41 -6.65
N SER A 123 -5.93 1.11 -6.38
CA SER A 123 -7.15 0.51 -5.84
C SER A 123 -7.47 0.99 -4.42
N ILE A 124 -6.46 1.16 -3.55
CA ILE A 124 -6.63 1.74 -2.21
C ILE A 124 -7.08 3.20 -2.28
N LEU A 125 -6.47 4.02 -3.14
CA LEU A 125 -6.84 5.44 -3.31
C LEU A 125 -8.30 5.61 -3.77
N ARG A 126 -8.82 4.67 -4.55
CA ARG A 126 -10.25 4.65 -4.93
C ARG A 126 -11.18 4.37 -3.75
N LEU A 127 -10.69 3.74 -2.69
CA LEU A 127 -11.46 3.47 -1.46
C LEU A 127 -11.45 4.64 -0.48
N HIS A 128 -10.82 5.79 -0.78
CA HIS A 128 -10.69 6.89 0.19
C HIS A 128 -12.03 7.30 0.82
N ASN A 129 -13.12 7.38 0.06
CA ASN A 129 -14.45 7.73 0.58
C ASN A 129 -15.07 6.69 1.53
N ILE A 130 -14.54 5.46 1.54
CA ILE A 130 -14.98 4.38 2.42
C ILE A 130 -14.05 4.28 3.63
N LEU A 131 -12.74 4.46 3.41
CA LEU A 131 -11.71 4.36 4.44
C LEU A 131 -11.66 5.60 5.34
N LEU A 132 -11.90 6.79 4.78
CA LEU A 132 -12.04 8.02 5.54
C LEU A 132 -13.47 8.14 6.06
N LYS A 133 -13.60 8.29 7.37
CA LYS A 133 -14.87 8.47 8.04
C LYS A 133 -15.39 9.88 7.82
N LYS A 134 -16.71 9.99 7.72
CA LYS A 134 -17.36 11.29 7.86
C LYS A 134 -17.19 11.74 9.31
N PRO A 135 -16.72 12.97 9.56
CA PRO A 135 -16.61 13.47 10.92
C PRO A 135 -18.01 13.67 11.51
N GLU A 136 -18.20 13.20 12.74
CA GLU A 136 -19.40 13.40 13.53
C GLU A 136 -19.00 14.07 14.85
N PRO A 137 -19.77 15.04 15.35
CA PRO A 137 -19.49 15.67 16.65
C PRO A 137 -19.43 14.64 17.77
N ILE A 138 -18.49 14.84 18.70
CA ILE A 138 -18.40 14.03 19.91
C ILE A 138 -19.69 14.21 20.70
N PRO A 139 -20.43 13.12 21.01
CA PRO A 139 -21.65 13.22 21.80
C PRO A 139 -21.38 13.71 23.22
N GLU A 140 -22.33 14.44 23.80
CA GLU A 140 -22.22 14.93 25.19
C GLU A 140 -22.07 13.78 26.20
N ASN A 141 -22.67 12.61 25.90
CA ASN A 141 -22.62 11.41 26.72
C ASN A 141 -21.38 10.52 26.46
N TYR A 142 -20.38 10.98 25.70
CA TYR A 142 -19.18 10.19 25.42
C TYR A 142 -18.41 9.89 26.72
N THR A 143 -18.15 8.63 27.04
CA THR A 143 -17.63 8.25 28.37
C THR A 143 -16.10 8.24 28.49
N ASP A 144 -15.37 8.43 27.39
CA ASP A 144 -13.90 8.45 27.42
C ASP A 144 -13.37 9.73 28.09
N ASP A 145 -12.68 9.55 29.23
CA ASP A 145 -12.11 10.65 30.00
C ASP A 145 -11.08 11.47 29.22
N ARG A 146 -10.40 10.89 28.22
CA ARG A 146 -9.44 11.60 27.36
C ARG A 146 -10.10 12.75 26.59
N TRP A 147 -11.39 12.63 26.30
CA TRP A 147 -12.16 13.58 25.51
C TRP A 147 -13.13 14.43 26.34
N LYS A 148 -13.14 14.28 27.67
CA LYS A 148 -14.06 14.95 28.59
C LYS A 148 -14.14 16.46 28.38
N TRP A 149 -13.01 17.10 28.14
CA TRP A 149 -12.92 18.56 27.99
C TRP A 149 -13.36 19.07 26.60
N PHE A 150 -13.56 18.17 25.63
CA PHE A 150 -13.90 18.50 24.24
C PHE A 150 -15.37 18.21 23.88
N LYS A 151 -16.18 17.78 24.86
CA LYS A 151 -17.60 17.39 24.68
C LYS A 151 -18.54 18.54 24.31
N VAL A 152 -18.28 19.73 24.85
CA VAL A 152 -19.29 20.81 24.92
C VAL A 152 -19.26 21.72 23.69
N GLN A 153 -18.38 21.48 22.71
CA GLN A 153 -18.09 22.44 21.63
C GLN A 153 -18.14 21.85 20.21
N GLY A 154 -18.85 20.74 20.02
CA GLY A 154 -18.96 20.13 18.68
C GLY A 154 -17.63 19.67 18.09
N CYS A 155 -16.66 19.31 18.94
CA CYS A 155 -15.37 18.79 18.52
C CYS A 155 -15.57 17.57 17.60
N LEU A 156 -14.82 17.51 16.51
CA LEU A 156 -14.89 16.41 15.53
C LEU A 156 -13.77 15.37 15.72
N GLY A 157 -12.72 15.73 16.46
CA GLY A 157 -11.53 14.91 16.61
C GLY A 157 -10.25 15.71 16.76
N ALA A 158 -9.11 15.04 16.53
CA ALA A 158 -7.78 15.63 16.62
C ALA A 158 -7.18 15.82 15.23
N LEU A 159 -6.36 16.85 15.09
CA LEU A 159 -5.58 17.16 13.90
C LEU A 159 -4.12 17.27 14.31
N ASP A 160 -3.25 16.58 13.58
CA ASP A 160 -1.80 16.63 13.82
C ASP A 160 -1.01 16.39 12.52
N GLY A 161 0.21 16.93 12.47
CA GLY A 161 1.16 16.71 11.39
C GLY A 161 2.14 15.59 11.75
N THR A 162 2.43 14.70 10.81
CA THR A 162 3.45 13.67 10.97
C THR A 162 4.48 13.74 9.85
N TYR A 163 5.76 13.60 10.21
CA TYR A 163 6.86 13.63 9.25
C TYR A 163 7.20 12.21 8.79
N ILE A 164 7.17 12.00 7.47
CA ILE A 164 7.60 10.73 6.84
C ILE A 164 8.91 11.00 6.10
N ASN A 165 9.96 10.24 6.44
CA ASN A 165 11.26 10.36 5.79
C ASN A 165 11.16 10.06 4.28
N VAL A 166 11.79 10.92 3.47
CA VAL A 166 11.76 10.82 2.01
C VAL A 166 13.16 11.01 1.43
N ASN A 167 13.37 10.45 0.23
CA ASN A 167 14.54 10.73 -0.58
C ASN A 167 14.14 11.71 -1.68
N VAL A 168 14.78 12.87 -1.72
CA VAL A 168 14.56 13.90 -2.74
C VAL A 168 15.90 14.29 -3.37
N PRO A 169 15.89 14.84 -4.60
CA PRO A 169 17.08 15.38 -5.24
C PRO A 169 17.83 16.37 -4.34
N ALA A 170 19.15 16.50 -4.53
CA ALA A 170 19.99 17.37 -3.69
C ALA A 170 19.48 18.81 -3.62
N ASN A 171 19.01 19.35 -4.75
CA ASN A 171 18.45 20.70 -4.88
C ASN A 171 17.15 20.90 -4.07
N ASP A 172 16.43 19.82 -3.78
CA ASP A 172 15.15 19.86 -3.06
C ASP A 172 15.30 19.64 -1.57
N LYS A 173 16.42 19.06 -1.13
CA LYS A 173 16.69 18.77 0.29
C LYS A 173 16.47 19.97 1.23
N PRO A 174 16.85 21.22 0.88
CA PRO A 174 16.57 22.36 1.75
C PRO A 174 15.07 22.55 2.05
N ARG A 175 14.19 22.30 1.08
CA ARG A 175 12.74 22.41 1.24
C ARG A 175 12.18 21.31 2.14
N TYR A 176 12.67 20.08 1.98
CA TYR A 176 12.20 18.93 2.77
C TYR A 176 12.87 18.80 4.14
N ARG A 177 13.74 19.74 4.53
CA ARG A 177 14.45 19.67 5.79
C ARG A 177 13.56 20.10 6.96
N THR A 178 13.35 19.21 7.92
CA THR A 178 12.63 19.51 9.15
C THR A 178 13.49 20.36 10.11
N ARG A 179 12.87 20.92 11.15
CA ARG A 179 13.59 21.60 12.25
C ARG A 179 14.65 20.71 12.92
N LYS A 180 14.45 19.39 12.92
CA LYS A 180 15.40 18.40 13.48
C LYS A 180 16.50 18.00 12.48
N GLY A 181 16.54 18.60 11.29
CA GLY A 181 17.55 18.33 10.26
C GLY A 181 17.27 17.10 9.40
N GLU A 182 16.14 16.44 9.58
CA GLU A 182 15.74 15.26 8.80
C GLU A 182 15.14 15.67 7.44
N ILE A 183 15.26 14.81 6.43
CA ILE A 183 14.63 15.03 5.13
C ILE A 183 13.30 14.27 5.09
N ALA A 184 12.19 15.00 5.25
CA ALA A 184 10.86 14.42 5.40
C ALA A 184 9.79 15.23 4.66
N THR A 185 8.66 14.57 4.37
CA THR A 185 7.42 15.23 3.98
C THR A 185 6.47 15.28 5.18
N ASN A 186 5.77 16.39 5.36
CA ASN A 186 4.71 16.51 6.35
C ASN A 186 3.41 15.93 5.77
N VAL A 187 2.75 15.10 6.57
CA VAL A 187 1.42 14.57 6.32
C VAL A 187 0.50 15.05 7.44
N LEU A 188 -0.48 15.88 7.09
CA LEU A 188 -1.51 16.30 8.02
C LEU A 188 -2.59 15.19 8.10
N GLY A 189 -2.87 14.70 9.29
CA GLY A 189 -3.93 13.74 9.55
C GLY A 189 -4.99 14.35 10.47
N VAL A 190 -6.26 14.01 10.22
CA VAL A 190 -7.37 14.30 11.13
C VAL A 190 -8.07 12.99 11.47
N CYS A 191 -8.28 12.74 12.76
CA CYS A 191 -8.88 11.51 13.24
C CYS A 191 -9.98 11.76 14.27
N THR A 192 -10.99 10.87 14.26
CA THR A 192 -12.02 10.84 15.31
C THR A 192 -11.42 10.34 16.64
N PRO A 193 -12.13 10.49 17.77
CA PRO A 193 -11.72 9.90 19.05
C PRO A 193 -11.42 8.40 19.02
N ASN A 194 -12.08 7.67 18.12
CA ASN A 194 -11.89 6.24 17.92
C ASN A 194 -10.69 5.92 16.99
N MET A 195 -9.79 6.89 16.78
CA MET A 195 -8.60 6.80 15.91
C MET A 195 -8.92 6.45 14.45
N GLN A 196 -10.08 6.89 13.94
CA GLN A 196 -10.45 6.70 12.54
C GLN A 196 -10.15 7.98 11.76
N PHE A 197 -9.39 7.88 10.68
CA PHE A 197 -9.08 9.05 9.85
C PHE A 197 -10.36 9.61 9.20
N THR A 198 -10.53 10.92 9.27
CA THR A 198 -11.56 11.68 8.55
C THR A 198 -10.96 12.48 7.41
N TYR A 199 -9.68 12.84 7.51
CA TYR A 199 -8.95 13.58 6.50
C TYR A 199 -7.45 13.25 6.55
N VAL A 200 -6.80 13.18 5.39
CA VAL A 200 -5.35 13.02 5.25
C VAL A 200 -4.86 13.89 4.11
N LEU A 201 -3.90 14.77 4.38
CA LEU A 201 -3.24 15.61 3.39
C LEU A 201 -1.73 15.33 3.39
N PRO A 202 -1.27 14.47 2.48
CA PRO A 202 0.16 14.19 2.31
C PRO A 202 0.84 15.21 1.39
N GLY A 203 2.17 15.26 1.45
CA GLY A 203 3.00 15.86 0.40
C GLY A 203 3.50 17.28 0.67
N TRP A 204 3.34 17.80 1.89
CA TRP A 204 3.93 19.07 2.27
C TRP A 204 5.43 18.94 2.53
N GLU A 205 6.18 19.99 2.25
CA GLU A 205 7.62 19.96 2.51
C GLU A 205 7.93 19.93 4.01
N GLY A 206 9.01 19.26 4.40
CA GLY A 206 9.43 19.14 5.79
C GLY A 206 9.71 20.47 6.50
N SER A 207 10.02 21.53 5.75
CA SER A 207 10.24 22.88 6.28
C SER A 207 8.95 23.71 6.39
N ALA A 208 7.80 23.19 5.93
CA ALA A 208 6.55 23.94 5.94
C ALA A 208 6.03 24.10 7.38
N ALA A 209 5.66 25.33 7.75
CA ALA A 209 5.02 25.60 9.04
C ALA A 209 3.61 25.01 9.10
N ASP A 210 3.21 24.47 10.25
CA ASP A 210 1.91 23.80 10.44
C ASP A 210 0.73 24.71 10.07
N GLY A 211 0.81 26.00 10.40
CA GLY A 211 -0.22 26.99 10.02
C GLY A 211 -0.39 27.14 8.50
N ARG A 212 0.68 26.96 7.71
CA ARG A 212 0.63 26.98 6.24
C ARG A 212 -0.02 25.69 5.71
N VAL A 213 0.36 24.55 6.28
CA VAL A 213 -0.22 23.24 5.94
C VAL A 213 -1.73 23.24 6.22
N LEU A 214 -2.13 23.74 7.40
CA LEU A 214 -3.54 23.88 7.79
C LEU A 214 -4.31 24.82 6.88
N ARG A 215 -3.76 26.02 6.60
CA ARG A 215 -4.40 26.99 5.69
C ARG A 215 -4.64 26.40 4.30
N ASN A 216 -3.72 25.57 3.83
CA ASN A 216 -3.94 24.86 2.58
C ASN A 216 -5.02 23.79 2.71
N ALA A 217 -5.03 23.00 3.78
CA ALA A 217 -6.06 21.97 4.00
C ALA A 217 -7.49 22.53 3.92
N ILE A 218 -7.72 23.72 4.48
CA ILE A 218 -9.05 24.37 4.51
C ILE A 218 -9.43 25.08 3.20
N SER A 219 -8.47 25.42 2.33
CA SER A 219 -8.71 26.21 1.11
C SER A 219 -8.74 25.38 -0.19
N ARG A 220 -8.49 24.07 -0.11
CA ARG A 220 -8.47 23.17 -1.27
C ARG A 220 -9.88 22.78 -1.72
N ARG A 221 -9.99 22.30 -2.96
CA ARG A 221 -11.24 21.74 -3.52
C ARG A 221 -11.79 20.51 -2.77
N ASN A 222 -10.89 19.70 -2.19
CA ASN A 222 -11.23 18.63 -1.25
C ASN A 222 -10.84 19.13 0.15
N ASP A 223 -11.56 20.14 0.61
CA ASP A 223 -11.28 20.87 1.84
C ASP A 223 -11.46 20.00 3.08
N LEU A 224 -10.61 20.26 4.07
CA LEU A 224 -10.94 19.95 5.45
C LEU A 224 -12.05 20.90 5.89
N LYS A 225 -13.25 20.36 6.12
CA LYS A 225 -14.39 21.13 6.61
C LYS A 225 -14.28 21.32 8.12
N ILE A 226 -14.01 22.55 8.53
CA ILE A 226 -14.04 22.97 9.92
C ILE A 226 -15.39 23.64 10.17
N PRO A 227 -16.26 23.07 11.03
CA PRO A 227 -17.51 23.73 11.39
C PRO A 227 -17.21 25.04 12.10
N GLN A 228 -18.07 26.04 11.94
CA GLN A 228 -17.97 27.24 12.77
C GLN A 228 -18.19 26.84 14.23
N GLY A 229 -17.24 27.20 15.09
CA GLY A 229 -17.41 27.06 16.53
C GLY A 229 -18.48 28.02 17.02
N ASN A 230 -19.16 27.63 18.10
CA ASN A 230 -20.04 28.53 18.85
C ASN A 230 -19.24 29.58 19.61
#